data_AF-A0A1Y3MSJ8-F1
#
_entry.id   AF-A0A1Y3MSJ8-F1
#
_cell.length_a   1.000
_cell.length_b   1.000
_cell.length_c   1.000
_cell.angle_alpha   90.00
_cell.angle_beta   90.00
_cell.angle_gamma   90.00
#
_symmetry.space_group_name_H-M   'P 1'
#
loop_
_entity.id
_entity.type
_entity.pdbx_description
1 polymer ?
#
loop_
_entity_poly.entity_id
_entity_poly.type
_entity_poly.pdbx_seq_one_letter_code
_entity_poly.pdbx_strand_id
1 'polypeptide(L)'
;YCITIDAIAFSYSDDYVHAPLLKEFNKYAKENGINIRAKLNLLTLANSTVLIGDYGTTLETILKRKDGKYDLIFYDNVYPIRFGPYLVDLKKVLPPGHVEMYASGIASETCVYKDKWVGLKKTPDTDLSAYNGLFDTAMGMCSIYEFMYSFRDRVSDPFPDLLSDNAVKALETMKRLKERISSDDEFISSIPYTIGKLMSGRSIFMKYWNNMSGLKYSLHRLPGGRPGISGSCVGGSNVGINLSSSKERQEAAATIIEYMTKRETQKNIIMTQNVASGITSLYDEDDVCDVVDCKLIKSIQLVNRPIHVNEDYDSYSTFFRTRIYDFLYGNKTAIEVLREINDYTKIYDVSMNTEETSFVLGAGFLELGKITETKCQMKWSLFSLGTTLNLIPVLYKMIVCFPETNKYSVWISNNRYIFLGIFVLLDLIISLITIFQPYGVTLVKNPGSYNFVKCAIYFDFFEIFFVIITSSININNYKAVFIINELILILYAITNYMFIYGYKIILPFIMKNKGDDILRNGGSKVFESSKRTRYDTHTHSNLSVKTDGSNSKISNIKNKIMAYHYQSSSVSNPSLEEGYIKSSKIENSIISENKLNGMSENALDTKSTNSNNFKSYNK
;
A
#
# COMPACT_ATOMS: atom_id res chain seq x y z
N TYR A 1 -27.56 -21.89 38.56
CA TYR A 1 -26.16 -21.44 38.71
C TYR A 1 -25.39 -21.88 37.49
N CYS A 2 -24.63 -20.99 36.85
CA CYS A 2 -23.78 -21.35 35.71
C CYS A 2 -22.45 -21.88 36.21
N ILE A 3 -22.08 -23.10 35.79
CA ILE A 3 -20.76 -23.67 36.07
C ILE A 3 -19.75 -22.94 35.17
N THR A 4 -18.67 -22.43 35.74
CA THR A 4 -17.54 -21.91 34.96
C THR A 4 -16.46 -22.97 34.93
N ILE A 5 -15.98 -23.30 33.73
CA ILE A 5 -14.92 -24.27 33.46
C ILE A 5 -13.67 -23.48 33.11
N ASP A 6 -12.66 -23.53 33.97
CA ASP A 6 -11.47 -22.70 33.88
C ASP A 6 -10.32 -23.45 33.19
N ALA A 7 -10.02 -23.05 31.95
CA ALA A 7 -9.06 -23.70 31.07
C ALA A 7 -7.72 -22.96 31.04
N ILE A 8 -6.59 -23.69 30.92
CA ILE A 8 -5.26 -23.10 30.72
C ILE A 8 -4.62 -23.57 29.41
N ALA A 9 -4.00 -22.64 28.68
CA ALA A 9 -3.23 -22.89 27.46
C ALA A 9 -1.99 -21.99 27.41
N PHE A 10 -1.03 -22.34 26.56
CA PHE A 10 0.10 -21.49 26.17
C PHE A 10 0.12 -21.31 24.64
N SER A 11 0.42 -20.10 24.17
CA SER A 11 0.67 -19.79 22.76
C SER A 11 1.89 -18.89 22.61
N TYR A 12 2.66 -19.09 21.53
CA TYR A 12 3.76 -18.19 21.15
C TYR A 12 3.27 -16.81 20.71
N SER A 13 2.03 -16.71 20.23
CA SER A 13 1.42 -15.52 19.63
C SER A 13 -0.01 -15.30 20.16
N ASP A 14 -0.79 -14.44 19.51
CA ASP A 14 -2.26 -14.51 19.59
C ASP A 14 -2.77 -15.93 19.33
N ASP A 15 -3.87 -16.29 19.98
CA ASP A 15 -4.42 -17.64 19.99
C ASP A 15 -5.58 -17.82 18.99
N TYR A 16 -5.22 -18.38 17.84
CA TYR A 16 -6.14 -18.75 16.77
C TYR A 16 -6.80 -20.13 16.99
N VAL A 17 -6.52 -20.83 18.10
CA VAL A 17 -6.76 -22.28 18.24
C VAL A 17 -7.67 -22.66 19.40
N HIS A 18 -7.48 -22.09 20.60
CA HIS A 18 -8.24 -22.44 21.80
C HIS A 18 -9.35 -21.42 22.09
N ALA A 19 -9.05 -20.12 21.99
CA ALA A 19 -10.00 -19.03 22.20
C ALA A 19 -11.19 -19.07 21.23
N PRO A 20 -11.04 -19.37 19.92
CA PRO A 20 -12.19 -19.51 19.03
C PRO A 20 -13.08 -20.70 19.39
N LEU A 21 -12.51 -21.87 19.70
CA LEU A 21 -13.27 -23.05 20.12
C LEU A 21 -14.09 -22.80 21.40
N LEU A 22 -13.47 -22.22 22.43
CA LEU A 22 -14.17 -21.98 23.69
C LEU A 22 -15.19 -20.84 23.57
N LYS A 23 -14.99 -19.89 22.65
CA LYS A 23 -16.00 -18.88 22.27
C LYS A 23 -17.18 -19.52 21.53
N GLU A 24 -16.93 -20.47 20.63
CA GLU A 24 -17.96 -21.24 19.93
C GLU A 24 -18.74 -22.16 20.87
N PHE A 25 -18.07 -22.90 21.75
CA PHE A 25 -18.73 -23.67 22.81
C PHE A 25 -19.61 -22.78 23.70
N ASN A 26 -19.13 -21.60 24.11
CA ASN A 26 -19.94 -20.66 24.89
C ASN A 26 -21.17 -20.13 24.13
N LYS A 27 -21.10 -20.02 22.80
CA LYS A 27 -22.26 -19.70 21.95
C LYS A 27 -23.23 -20.87 21.91
N TYR A 28 -22.76 -22.07 21.56
CA TYR A 28 -23.53 -23.31 21.52
C TYR A 28 -24.24 -23.60 22.86
N ALA A 29 -23.53 -23.45 23.98
CA ALA A 29 -24.08 -23.66 25.32
C ALA A 29 -25.22 -22.69 25.63
N LYS A 30 -25.05 -21.39 25.29
CA LYS A 30 -26.10 -20.39 25.44
C LYS A 30 -27.32 -20.69 24.55
N GLU A 31 -27.10 -21.13 23.32
CA GLU A 31 -28.16 -21.43 22.35
C GLU A 31 -28.95 -22.70 22.72
N ASN A 32 -28.31 -23.66 23.40
CA ASN A 32 -28.93 -24.93 23.82
C ASN A 32 -29.32 -24.97 25.31
N GLY A 33 -29.30 -23.83 26.00
CA GLY A 33 -29.68 -23.73 27.43
C GLY A 33 -28.72 -24.44 28.41
N ILE A 34 -27.53 -24.83 27.97
CA ILE A 34 -26.53 -25.55 28.77
C ILE A 34 -25.89 -24.56 29.75
N ASN A 35 -26.01 -24.85 31.05
CA ASN A 35 -25.63 -23.94 32.15
C ASN A 35 -24.11 -23.98 32.45
N ILE A 36 -23.28 -23.96 31.41
CA ILE A 36 -21.82 -24.11 31.46
C ILE A 36 -21.17 -22.99 30.64
N ARG A 37 -20.10 -22.39 31.19
CA ARG A 37 -19.28 -21.38 30.52
C ARG A 37 -17.80 -21.75 30.57
N ALA A 38 -17.15 -21.88 29.43
CA ALA A 38 -15.69 -22.02 29.36
C ALA A 38 -14.99 -20.65 29.49
N LYS A 39 -13.92 -20.60 30.29
CA LYS A 39 -13.06 -19.42 30.49
C LYS A 39 -11.61 -19.82 30.18
N LEU A 40 -10.97 -19.12 29.25
CA LEU A 40 -9.57 -19.39 28.87
C LEU A 40 -8.62 -18.47 29.62
N ASN A 41 -7.62 -19.06 30.28
CA ASN A 41 -6.47 -18.38 30.86
C ASN A 41 -5.27 -18.66 29.95
N LEU A 42 -5.15 -17.86 28.89
CA LEU A 42 -4.09 -17.98 27.90
C LEU A 42 -2.80 -17.34 28.39
N LEU A 43 -1.71 -18.12 28.45
CA LEU A 43 -0.36 -17.61 28.61
C LEU A 43 0.26 -17.34 27.23
N THR A 44 0.93 -16.20 27.08
CA THR A 44 1.72 -15.84 25.89
C THR A 44 3.00 -15.14 26.28
N LEU A 45 3.95 -15.05 25.36
CA LEU A 45 5.20 -14.29 25.55
C LEU A 45 4.97 -12.80 25.86
N ALA A 46 3.78 -12.25 25.57
CA ALA A 46 3.41 -10.87 25.86
C ALA A 46 2.75 -10.68 27.24
N ASN A 47 2.35 -11.76 27.92
CA ASN A 47 1.68 -11.71 29.24
C ASN A 47 2.32 -12.60 30.32
N SER A 48 3.32 -13.41 29.97
CA SER A 48 3.95 -14.40 30.83
C SER A 48 5.45 -14.52 30.53
N THR A 49 6.27 -14.62 31.57
CA THR A 49 7.72 -14.82 31.47
C THR A 49 8.13 -16.30 31.34
N VAL A 50 7.17 -17.16 30.99
CA VAL A 50 7.32 -18.62 30.99
C VAL A 50 7.79 -19.09 29.61
N LEU A 51 8.99 -19.67 29.53
CA LEU A 51 9.47 -20.37 28.34
C LEU A 51 8.78 -21.74 28.23
N ILE A 52 8.82 -22.38 27.05
CA ILE A 52 8.03 -23.61 26.80
C ILE A 52 8.48 -24.78 27.70
N GLY A 53 9.79 -24.89 27.99
CA GLY A 53 10.30 -25.85 28.99
C GLY A 53 9.79 -25.58 30.41
N ASP A 54 9.56 -24.30 30.75
CA ASP A 54 8.99 -23.89 32.03
C ASP A 54 7.46 -24.07 32.07
N TYR A 55 6.76 -23.98 30.93
CA TYR A 55 5.31 -24.20 30.88
C TYR A 55 4.96 -25.64 31.27
N GLY A 56 5.68 -26.63 30.74
CA GLY A 56 5.51 -28.03 31.13
C GLY A 56 5.78 -28.28 32.62
N THR A 57 6.74 -27.55 33.21
CA THR A 57 7.08 -27.64 34.64
C THR A 57 6.10 -26.87 35.52
N THR A 58 5.53 -25.78 35.01
CA THR A 58 4.46 -25.00 35.63
C THR A 58 3.18 -25.82 35.74
N LEU A 59 2.77 -26.47 34.64
CA LEU A 59 1.64 -27.41 34.63
C LEU A 59 1.86 -28.57 35.59
N GLU A 60 3.04 -29.20 35.61
CA GLU A 60 3.33 -30.26 36.58
C GLU A 60 3.21 -29.77 38.03
N THR A 61 3.70 -28.57 38.32
CA THR A 61 3.66 -27.95 39.65
C THR A 61 2.22 -27.65 40.09
N ILE A 62 1.34 -27.27 39.17
CA ILE A 62 -0.10 -27.09 39.44
C ILE A 62 -0.77 -28.44 39.67
N LEU A 63 -0.60 -29.40 38.75
CA LEU A 63 -1.18 -30.74 38.86
C LEU A 63 -0.77 -31.48 40.15
N LYS A 64 0.48 -31.30 40.61
CA LYS A 64 0.97 -31.87 41.88
C LYS A 64 0.30 -31.29 43.13
N ARG A 65 -0.22 -30.06 43.09
CA ARG A 65 -0.97 -29.47 44.22
C ARG A 65 -2.34 -30.11 44.43
N LYS A 66 -2.95 -30.63 43.36
CA LYS A 66 -4.31 -31.19 43.35
C LYS A 66 -5.36 -30.21 43.90
N ASP A 67 -5.13 -28.91 43.71
CA ASP A 67 -5.97 -27.81 44.19
C ASP A 67 -7.18 -27.50 43.28
N GLY A 68 -7.30 -28.20 42.14
CA GLY A 68 -8.41 -28.02 41.20
C GLY A 68 -8.39 -26.69 40.44
N LYS A 69 -7.25 -25.98 40.40
CA LYS A 69 -7.15 -24.61 39.85
C LYS A 69 -7.61 -24.46 38.38
N TYR A 70 -7.49 -25.52 37.57
CA TYR A 70 -7.94 -25.54 36.18
C TYR A 70 -8.61 -26.89 35.86
N ASP A 71 -9.79 -26.83 35.24
CA ASP A 71 -10.58 -27.99 34.84
C ASP A 71 -10.10 -28.59 33.52
N LEU A 72 -9.61 -27.74 32.61
CA LEU A 72 -9.12 -28.12 31.28
C LEU A 72 -7.69 -27.61 31.08
N ILE A 73 -6.82 -28.49 30.60
CA ILE A 73 -5.40 -28.18 30.40
C ILE A 73 -5.03 -28.54 28.97
N PHE A 74 -4.60 -27.53 28.20
CA PHE A 74 -3.99 -27.74 26.90
C PHE A 74 -2.47 -27.89 27.06
N TYR A 75 -1.95 -29.03 26.63
CA TYR A 75 -0.56 -29.43 26.82
C TYR A 75 0.02 -30.14 25.58
N ASP A 76 1.35 -30.12 25.46
CA ASP A 76 2.10 -30.72 24.36
C ASP A 76 2.12 -32.25 24.43
N ASN A 77 2.10 -32.92 23.27
CA ASN A 77 2.08 -34.37 23.16
C ASN A 77 3.34 -35.10 23.70
N VAL A 78 4.40 -34.41 24.13
CA VAL A 78 5.50 -35.03 24.88
C VAL A 78 5.18 -35.28 26.37
N TYR A 79 4.14 -34.65 26.92
CA TYR A 79 3.81 -34.73 28.35
C TYR A 79 2.78 -35.78 28.85
N PRO A 80 2.14 -36.68 28.06
CA PRO A 80 1.22 -37.70 28.60
C PRO A 80 1.81 -38.54 29.74
N ILE A 81 3.11 -38.88 29.67
CA ILE A 81 3.81 -39.63 30.72
C ILE A 81 3.97 -38.82 32.01
N ARG A 82 4.16 -37.49 31.90
CA ARG A 82 4.36 -36.55 33.01
C ARG A 82 3.03 -36.16 33.68
N PHE A 83 1.97 -35.97 32.90
CA PHE A 83 0.68 -35.45 33.38
C PHE A 83 -0.41 -36.51 33.56
N GLY A 84 -0.32 -37.63 32.86
CA GLY A 84 -1.30 -38.73 32.93
C GLY A 84 -1.63 -39.30 34.32
N PRO A 85 -0.73 -39.28 35.33
CA PRO A 85 -1.08 -39.60 36.71
C PRO A 85 -2.16 -38.68 37.32
N TYR A 86 -2.28 -37.45 36.85
CA TYR A 86 -3.11 -36.39 37.44
C TYR A 86 -4.37 -36.04 36.63
N LEU A 87 -4.39 -36.36 35.34
CA LEU A 87 -5.52 -36.12 34.43
C LEU A 87 -6.65 -37.16 34.61
N VAL A 88 -7.80 -36.97 33.98
CA VAL A 88 -8.94 -37.93 34.00
C VAL A 88 -8.77 -38.97 32.88
N ASP A 89 -9.48 -40.10 32.97
CA ASP A 89 -9.58 -41.08 31.88
C ASP A 89 -10.75 -40.73 30.97
N LEU A 90 -10.47 -40.16 29.79
CA LEU A 90 -11.47 -39.67 28.86
C LEU A 90 -12.39 -40.78 28.32
N LYS A 91 -11.94 -42.04 28.26
CA LYS A 91 -12.82 -43.19 27.96
C LYS A 91 -13.92 -43.43 29.00
N LYS A 92 -13.81 -42.84 30.20
CA LYS A 92 -14.79 -42.99 31.28
C LYS A 92 -15.70 -41.78 31.47
N VAL A 93 -15.44 -40.66 30.79
CA VAL A 93 -16.20 -39.40 30.96
C VAL A 93 -16.71 -38.78 29.64
N LEU A 94 -16.22 -39.21 28.49
CA LEU A 94 -16.78 -38.85 27.18
C LEU A 94 -17.83 -39.88 26.73
N PRO A 95 -18.73 -39.53 25.78
CA PRO A 95 -19.73 -40.47 25.27
C PRO A 95 -19.10 -41.74 24.67
N PRO A 96 -19.75 -42.91 24.80
CA PRO A 96 -19.28 -44.16 24.19
C PRO A 96 -19.01 -44.00 22.69
N GLY A 97 -17.88 -44.53 22.22
CA GLY A 97 -17.45 -44.40 20.82
C GLY A 97 -16.70 -43.11 20.50
N HIS A 98 -16.72 -42.09 21.38
CA HIS A 98 -16.09 -40.80 21.07
C HIS A 98 -14.56 -40.88 21.05
N VAL A 99 -13.94 -41.70 21.91
CA VAL A 99 -12.49 -41.92 21.92
C VAL A 99 -12.07 -42.85 20.79
N GLU A 100 -12.93 -43.82 20.43
CA GLU A 100 -12.72 -44.78 19.35
C GLU A 100 -12.53 -44.07 17.99
N MET A 101 -13.14 -42.91 17.77
CA MET A 101 -12.91 -42.06 16.58
C MET A 101 -11.43 -41.61 16.42
N TYR A 102 -10.66 -41.57 17.51
CA TYR A 102 -9.25 -41.14 17.53
C TYR A 102 -8.28 -42.33 17.65
N ALA A 103 -8.78 -43.54 17.95
CA ALA A 103 -7.95 -44.71 18.28
C ALA A 103 -7.17 -45.27 17.09
N SER A 104 -7.60 -45.00 15.85
CA SER A 104 -6.97 -45.45 14.61
C SER A 104 -5.79 -44.59 14.13
N GLY A 105 -5.46 -43.50 14.84
CA GLY A 105 -4.36 -42.60 14.51
C GLY A 105 -3.43 -42.32 15.68
N ILE A 106 -2.44 -41.44 15.46
CA ILE A 106 -1.33 -41.12 16.37
C ILE A 106 -1.73 -40.75 17.82
N ALA A 107 -3.00 -40.45 18.08
CA ALA A 107 -3.50 -40.21 19.44
C ALA A 107 -3.41 -41.46 20.34
N SER A 108 -3.46 -42.68 19.79
CA SER A 108 -3.28 -43.91 20.57
C SER A 108 -1.87 -44.02 21.18
N GLU A 109 -0.85 -43.48 20.50
CA GLU A 109 0.52 -43.37 21.01
C GLU A 109 0.72 -42.10 21.85
N THR A 110 0.12 -40.97 21.43
CA THR A 110 0.46 -39.63 21.95
C THR A 110 -0.54 -39.03 22.94
N CYS A 111 -1.59 -39.76 23.32
CA CYS A 111 -2.60 -39.31 24.31
C CYS A 111 -2.91 -40.35 25.40
N VAL A 112 -2.18 -41.47 25.44
CA VAL A 112 -2.42 -42.58 26.38
C VAL A 112 -1.33 -42.64 27.47
N TYR A 113 -1.73 -42.97 28.70
CA TYR A 113 -0.84 -43.22 29.83
C TYR A 113 -1.28 -44.48 30.58
N LYS A 114 -0.56 -45.61 30.44
CA LYS A 114 -0.92 -46.89 31.07
C LYS A 114 -2.40 -47.25 30.82
N ASP A 115 -2.74 -47.37 29.54
CA ASP A 115 -4.08 -47.70 29.00
C ASP A 115 -5.18 -46.65 29.23
N LYS A 116 -4.92 -45.64 30.07
CA LYS A 116 -5.78 -44.48 30.35
C LYS A 116 -5.69 -43.47 29.21
N TRP A 117 -6.81 -43.02 28.66
CA TRP A 117 -6.82 -41.96 27.65
C TRP A 117 -6.83 -40.60 28.35
N VAL A 118 -5.69 -39.93 28.40
CA VAL A 118 -5.50 -38.72 29.24
C VAL A 118 -5.61 -37.41 28.45
N GLY A 119 -5.66 -37.50 27.12
CA GLY A 119 -5.97 -36.40 26.21
C GLY A 119 -6.66 -36.89 24.94
N LEU A 120 -7.03 -35.96 24.06
CA LEU A 120 -7.40 -36.24 22.67
C LEU A 120 -6.75 -35.17 21.79
N LYS A 121 -6.18 -35.57 20.66
CA LYS A 121 -5.47 -34.66 19.75
C LYS A 121 -6.49 -33.91 18.89
N LYS A 122 -6.60 -32.59 19.05
CA LYS A 122 -7.56 -31.72 18.34
C LYS A 122 -7.52 -31.91 16.81
N THR A 123 -6.31 -32.08 16.27
CA THR A 123 -6.06 -32.34 14.85
C THR A 123 -5.05 -33.48 14.71
N PRO A 124 -5.23 -34.42 13.76
CA PRO A 124 -4.15 -35.31 13.36
C PRO A 124 -3.01 -34.48 12.72
N ASP A 125 -1.79 -35.01 12.67
CA ASP A 125 -0.63 -34.34 12.06
C ASP A 125 -0.63 -34.35 10.52
N THR A 126 -1.82 -34.24 9.91
CA THR A 126 -2.04 -34.08 8.46
C THR A 126 -1.71 -32.66 7.97
N ASP A 127 -0.71 -32.02 8.59
CA ASP A 127 -0.30 -30.62 8.40
C ASP A 127 0.53 -30.40 7.12
N LEU A 128 0.33 -31.25 6.10
CA LEU A 128 0.96 -31.12 4.80
C LEU A 128 0.22 -30.06 3.97
N SER A 129 0.79 -28.87 3.85
CA SER A 129 0.23 -27.84 2.96
C SER A 129 0.65 -28.06 1.51
N ALA A 130 -0.22 -27.76 0.55
CA ALA A 130 0.12 -27.96 -0.86
C ALA A 130 0.96 -26.82 -1.44
N TYR A 131 0.72 -25.57 -1.03
CA TYR A 131 1.54 -24.42 -1.41
C TYR A 131 1.64 -23.35 -0.31
N ASN A 132 2.87 -22.98 0.04
CA ASN A 132 3.19 -21.78 0.81
C ASN A 132 3.98 -20.76 -0.05
N GLY A 133 3.39 -19.59 -0.29
CA GLY A 133 4.01 -18.56 -1.13
C GLY A 133 4.74 -17.44 -0.39
N LEU A 134 4.79 -17.46 0.95
CA LEU A 134 5.31 -16.37 1.78
C LEU A 134 4.68 -15.01 1.39
N PHE A 135 3.35 -14.92 1.41
CA PHE A 135 2.60 -13.68 1.09
C PHE A 135 2.34 -12.80 2.33
N ASP A 136 3.18 -12.94 3.35
CA ASP A 136 3.03 -12.39 4.70
C ASP A 136 3.21 -10.86 4.80
N THR A 137 2.91 -10.30 5.96
CA THR A 137 2.95 -8.85 6.22
C THR A 137 4.35 -8.25 6.32
N ALA A 138 5.43 -9.04 6.29
CA ALA A 138 6.80 -8.54 6.14
C ALA A 138 7.37 -8.75 4.71
N MET A 139 7.32 -9.97 4.17
CA MET A 139 8.02 -10.32 2.93
C MET A 139 7.09 -10.43 1.70
N GLY A 140 5.78 -10.43 1.89
CA GLY A 140 4.79 -10.57 0.83
C GLY A 140 4.90 -9.56 -0.32
N MET A 141 5.56 -8.40 -0.13
CA MET A 141 5.81 -7.47 -1.24
C MET A 141 6.68 -8.12 -2.32
N CYS A 142 7.70 -8.89 -1.94
CA CYS A 142 8.50 -9.65 -2.90
C CYS A 142 7.64 -10.70 -3.61
N SER A 143 6.90 -11.50 -2.85
CA SER A 143 6.13 -12.63 -3.38
C SER A 143 4.99 -12.19 -4.30
N ILE A 144 4.31 -11.08 -4.00
CA ILE A 144 3.31 -10.50 -4.91
C ILE A 144 3.98 -9.95 -6.17
N TYR A 145 5.04 -9.16 -6.02
CA TYR A 145 5.66 -8.44 -7.14
C TYR A 145 6.40 -9.39 -8.11
N GLU A 146 7.11 -10.41 -7.61
CA GLU A 146 7.73 -11.43 -8.46
C GLU A 146 6.70 -12.31 -9.17
N PHE A 147 5.57 -12.61 -8.50
CA PHE A 147 4.47 -13.35 -9.10
C PHE A 147 3.81 -12.54 -10.23
N MET A 148 3.52 -11.26 -10.01
CA MET A 148 3.02 -10.36 -11.07
C MET A 148 4.02 -10.23 -12.23
N TYR A 149 5.32 -10.05 -11.93
CA TYR A 149 6.38 -10.00 -12.95
C TYR A 149 6.43 -11.28 -13.82
N SER A 150 6.09 -12.43 -13.25
CA SER A 150 6.11 -13.73 -13.95
C SER A 150 4.99 -13.92 -15.00
N PHE A 151 4.06 -12.97 -15.14
CA PHE A 151 2.95 -13.06 -16.12
C PHE A 151 3.22 -12.34 -17.44
N ARG A 152 4.31 -11.56 -17.54
CA ARG A 152 4.74 -10.89 -18.78
C ARG A 152 4.96 -11.87 -19.95
N ASP A 153 4.96 -11.34 -21.18
CA ASP A 153 4.95 -12.17 -22.40
C ASP A 153 6.31 -12.78 -22.77
N ARG A 154 7.40 -12.04 -22.58
CA ARG A 154 8.77 -12.45 -22.91
C ARG A 154 9.71 -12.18 -21.73
N VAL A 155 10.82 -12.90 -21.67
CA VAL A 155 11.82 -12.77 -20.57
C VAL A 155 12.30 -11.33 -20.41
N SER A 156 12.52 -10.65 -21.55
CA SER A 156 13.01 -9.28 -21.68
C SER A 156 11.98 -8.17 -21.43
N ASP A 157 10.70 -8.52 -21.26
CA ASP A 157 9.67 -7.50 -21.03
C ASP A 157 9.80 -6.91 -19.61
N PRO A 158 9.38 -5.64 -19.40
CA PRO A 158 9.38 -5.02 -18.08
C PRO A 158 8.31 -5.65 -17.17
N PHE A 159 8.17 -5.08 -15.97
CA PHE A 159 7.01 -5.35 -15.12
C PHE A 159 5.70 -5.03 -15.89
N PRO A 160 4.68 -5.91 -15.88
CA PRO A 160 3.42 -5.64 -16.56
C PRO A 160 2.78 -4.33 -16.12
N ASP A 161 2.21 -3.57 -17.06
CA ASP A 161 1.40 -2.41 -16.71
C ASP A 161 0.25 -2.84 -15.77
N LEU A 162 0.00 -2.07 -14.71
CA LEU A 162 -0.95 -2.43 -13.66
C LEU A 162 -2.38 -2.60 -14.18
N LEU A 163 -2.75 -1.93 -15.27
CA LEU A 163 -4.08 -1.99 -15.87
C LEU A 163 -4.14 -3.00 -17.04
N SER A 164 -3.06 -3.75 -17.30
CA SER A 164 -3.02 -4.77 -18.35
C SER A 164 -3.68 -6.10 -17.94
N ASP A 165 -4.18 -6.84 -18.92
CA ASP A 165 -4.71 -8.19 -18.74
C ASP A 165 -3.71 -9.14 -18.07
N ASN A 166 -2.40 -8.95 -18.30
CA ASN A 166 -1.35 -9.74 -17.63
C ASN A 166 -1.32 -9.49 -16.11
N ALA A 167 -1.47 -8.24 -15.66
CA ALA A 167 -1.51 -7.90 -14.24
C ALA A 167 -2.80 -8.42 -13.59
N VAL A 168 -3.96 -8.22 -14.24
CA VAL A 168 -5.26 -8.75 -13.78
C VAL A 168 -5.20 -10.29 -13.65
N LYS A 169 -4.72 -10.97 -14.70
CA LYS A 169 -4.56 -12.43 -14.75
C LYS A 169 -3.58 -12.97 -13.70
N ALA A 170 -2.56 -12.19 -13.32
CA ALA A 170 -1.67 -12.55 -12.22
C ALA A 170 -2.40 -12.55 -10.87
N LEU A 171 -3.16 -11.49 -10.57
CA LEU A 171 -3.97 -11.40 -9.33
C LEU A 171 -5.01 -12.52 -9.27
N GLU A 172 -5.80 -12.72 -10.33
CA GLU A 172 -6.82 -13.78 -10.36
C GLU A 172 -6.20 -15.18 -10.26
N THR A 173 -5.01 -15.40 -10.84
CA THR A 173 -4.29 -16.67 -10.66
C THR A 173 -3.76 -16.83 -9.22
N MET A 174 -3.27 -15.77 -8.59
CA MET A 174 -2.81 -15.77 -7.19
C MET A 174 -3.96 -16.11 -6.23
N LYS A 175 -5.13 -15.49 -6.40
CA LYS A 175 -6.35 -15.80 -5.63
C LYS A 175 -6.79 -17.25 -5.83
N ARG A 176 -6.80 -17.72 -7.09
CA ARG A 176 -7.10 -19.12 -7.44
C ARG A 176 -6.10 -20.12 -6.83
N LEU A 177 -4.82 -19.77 -6.65
CA LEU A 177 -3.86 -20.64 -5.95
C LEU A 177 -4.15 -20.69 -4.45
N LYS A 178 -4.42 -19.54 -3.82
CA LYS A 178 -4.84 -19.46 -2.41
C LYS A 178 -6.06 -20.35 -2.15
N GLU A 179 -7.08 -20.25 -2.99
CA GLU A 179 -8.37 -20.93 -2.82
C GLU A 179 -8.37 -22.42 -3.19
N ARG A 180 -7.43 -22.90 -4.03
CA ARG A 180 -7.41 -24.29 -4.51
C ARG A 180 -6.31 -25.17 -3.94
N ILE A 181 -5.17 -24.61 -3.53
CA ILE A 181 -4.00 -25.38 -3.07
C ILE A 181 -3.31 -24.78 -1.83
N SER A 182 -4.01 -23.92 -1.09
CA SER A 182 -3.53 -23.31 0.16
C SER A 182 -4.72 -23.08 1.10
N SER A 183 -4.51 -22.32 2.18
CA SER A 183 -5.56 -21.76 3.03
C SER A 183 -5.24 -20.30 3.31
N ASP A 184 -6.20 -19.52 3.83
CA ASP A 184 -5.93 -18.12 4.22
C ASP A 184 -4.82 -18.04 5.27
N ASP A 185 -4.84 -18.95 6.26
CA ASP A 185 -3.81 -19.07 7.30
C ASP A 185 -2.42 -19.37 6.70
N GLU A 186 -2.32 -20.34 5.79
CA GLU A 186 -1.05 -20.73 5.15
C GLU A 186 -0.50 -19.61 4.25
N PHE A 187 -1.38 -18.87 3.57
CA PHE A 187 -1.01 -17.81 2.63
C PHE A 187 -0.51 -16.55 3.35
N ILE A 188 -1.14 -16.16 4.47
CA ILE A 188 -0.74 -14.99 5.28
C ILE A 188 0.33 -15.30 6.34
N SER A 189 0.66 -16.59 6.54
CA SER A 189 1.55 -17.07 7.60
C SER A 189 2.91 -16.40 7.63
N SER A 190 3.36 -16.05 8.83
CA SER A 190 4.59 -15.31 9.07
C SER A 190 5.86 -16.15 8.82
N ILE A 191 7.01 -15.46 8.74
CA ILE A 191 8.31 -16.08 8.47
C ILE A 191 8.60 -17.29 9.39
N PRO A 192 8.41 -17.25 10.72
CA PRO A 192 8.69 -18.41 11.59
C PRO A 192 7.84 -19.65 11.28
N TYR A 193 6.59 -19.48 10.87
CA TYR A 193 5.72 -20.58 10.44
C TYR A 193 6.25 -21.23 9.16
N THR A 194 6.62 -20.40 8.18
CA THR A 194 7.19 -20.85 6.89
C THR A 194 8.50 -21.62 7.11
N ILE A 195 9.38 -21.12 8.01
CA ILE A 195 10.59 -21.86 8.42
C ILE A 195 10.22 -23.20 9.09
N GLY A 196 9.18 -23.26 9.90
CA GLY A 196 8.68 -24.50 10.50
C GLY A 196 8.27 -25.56 9.46
N LYS A 197 7.52 -25.15 8.41
CA LYS A 197 7.19 -26.01 7.26
C LYS A 197 8.43 -26.46 6.48
N LEU A 198 9.40 -25.56 6.32
CA LEU A 198 10.63 -25.75 5.55
C LEU A 198 11.62 -26.72 6.24
N MET A 199 11.76 -26.65 7.56
CA MET A 199 12.59 -27.58 8.32
C MET A 199 11.91 -28.95 8.53
N SER A 200 10.59 -28.96 8.75
CA SER A 200 9.84 -30.21 8.95
C SER A 200 9.70 -31.03 7.66
N GLY A 201 9.54 -30.38 6.51
CA GLY A 201 9.18 -31.02 5.24
C GLY A 201 7.66 -31.16 5.04
N ARG A 202 6.84 -30.30 5.68
CA ARG A 202 5.37 -30.37 5.64
C ARG A 202 4.70 -29.36 4.71
N SER A 203 5.37 -29.02 3.61
CA SER A 203 4.70 -28.41 2.45
C SER A 203 5.12 -29.15 1.17
N ILE A 204 4.27 -29.18 0.15
CA ILE A 204 4.63 -29.79 -1.16
C ILE A 204 5.42 -28.79 -2.00
N PHE A 205 4.94 -27.55 -2.09
CA PHE A 205 5.63 -26.46 -2.79
C PHE A 205 5.76 -25.25 -1.88
N MET A 206 6.95 -24.63 -1.84
CA MET A 206 7.19 -23.50 -0.95
C MET A 206 8.18 -22.50 -1.54
N LYS A 207 7.87 -21.21 -1.41
CA LYS A 207 8.79 -20.10 -1.70
C LYS A 207 9.54 -19.73 -0.43
N TYR A 208 10.87 -19.74 -0.49
CA TYR A 208 11.73 -19.16 0.54
C TYR A 208 13.05 -18.64 -0.05
N TRP A 209 13.88 -18.00 0.75
CA TRP A 209 15.20 -17.51 0.36
C TRP A 209 16.22 -18.65 0.26
N ASN A 210 17.18 -18.54 -0.65
CA ASN A 210 18.17 -19.57 -0.97
C ASN A 210 19.35 -19.65 0.03
N ASN A 211 19.24 -19.00 1.20
CA ASN A 211 20.29 -18.89 2.21
C ASN A 211 20.14 -19.92 3.36
N MET A 212 19.48 -21.05 3.10
CA MET A 212 19.29 -22.12 4.09
C MET A 212 19.86 -23.45 3.58
N SER A 213 20.60 -24.13 4.45
CA SER A 213 21.21 -25.45 4.22
C SER A 213 20.46 -26.56 4.97
N GLY A 214 20.73 -27.83 4.65
CA GLY A 214 20.09 -28.99 5.30
C GLY A 214 18.60 -29.19 4.97
N LEU A 215 18.11 -28.54 3.91
CA LEU A 215 16.71 -28.60 3.49
C LEU A 215 16.33 -29.96 2.89
N LYS A 216 15.10 -30.42 3.15
CA LYS A 216 14.52 -31.65 2.56
C LYS A 216 13.92 -31.45 1.15
N TYR A 217 14.29 -30.38 0.45
CA TYR A 217 13.65 -29.91 -0.78
C TYR A 217 14.66 -29.73 -1.91
N SER A 218 14.28 -30.05 -3.15
CA SER A 218 15.02 -29.64 -4.34
C SER A 218 14.74 -28.17 -4.65
N LEU A 219 15.79 -27.38 -4.90
CA LEU A 219 15.65 -25.98 -5.28
C LEU A 219 15.36 -25.86 -6.78
N HIS A 220 14.39 -25.00 -7.13
CA HIS A 220 14.04 -24.69 -8.51
C HIS A 220 13.69 -23.19 -8.64
N ARG A 221 13.84 -22.64 -9.84
CA ARG A 221 13.34 -21.30 -10.16
C ARG A 221 11.82 -21.25 -10.02
N LEU A 222 11.29 -20.13 -9.55
CA LEU A 222 9.86 -19.97 -9.32
C LEU A 222 9.06 -20.11 -10.64
N PRO A 223 7.89 -20.77 -10.62
CA PRO A 223 7.03 -20.89 -11.81
C PRO A 223 6.47 -19.52 -12.21
N GLY A 224 6.17 -19.36 -13.50
CA GLY A 224 5.51 -18.16 -14.04
C GLY A 224 4.19 -18.48 -14.76
N GLY A 225 3.50 -17.43 -15.21
CA GLY A 225 2.19 -17.54 -15.86
C GLY A 225 2.19 -18.25 -17.23
N ARG A 226 3.37 -18.58 -17.78
CA ARG A 226 3.59 -19.33 -19.02
C ARG A 226 4.96 -20.04 -19.01
N PRO A 227 5.17 -21.12 -19.79
CA PRO A 227 6.46 -21.81 -19.85
C PRO A 227 7.63 -20.88 -20.20
N GLY A 228 8.80 -21.14 -19.62
CA GLY A 228 10.01 -20.34 -19.83
C GLY A 228 10.11 -19.08 -18.96
N ILE A 229 8.99 -18.40 -18.69
CA ILE A 229 8.94 -17.17 -17.88
C ILE A 229 8.95 -17.49 -16.37
N SER A 230 9.60 -16.63 -15.60
CA SER A 230 9.76 -16.71 -14.14
C SER A 230 9.91 -15.30 -13.56
N GLY A 231 9.87 -15.17 -12.23
CA GLY A 231 10.19 -13.96 -11.51
C GLY A 231 10.76 -14.31 -10.13
N SER A 232 11.81 -13.60 -9.71
CA SER A 232 12.41 -13.76 -8.38
C SER A 232 12.81 -12.41 -7.81
N CYS A 233 12.28 -12.05 -6.64
CA CYS A 233 12.58 -10.77 -6.00
C CYS A 233 14.05 -10.67 -5.58
N VAL A 234 14.74 -9.59 -5.99
CA VAL A 234 16.10 -9.31 -5.52
C VAL A 234 16.07 -8.98 -4.02
N GLY A 235 16.96 -9.62 -3.27
CA GLY A 235 17.24 -9.38 -1.85
C GLY A 235 18.72 -9.05 -1.62
N GLY A 236 19.18 -9.21 -0.37
CA GLY A 236 20.54 -8.88 0.04
C GLY A 236 20.70 -7.44 0.56
N SER A 237 21.95 -7.02 0.73
CA SER A 237 22.33 -5.74 1.35
C SER A 237 23.40 -5.03 0.53
N ASN A 238 23.27 -3.71 0.39
CA ASN A 238 24.28 -2.84 -0.22
C ASN A 238 25.18 -2.22 0.85
N VAL A 239 26.40 -1.85 0.47
CA VAL A 239 27.34 -1.08 1.30
C VAL A 239 27.61 0.28 0.65
N GLY A 240 27.81 1.32 1.47
CA GLY A 240 28.06 2.68 1.00
C GLY A 240 28.77 3.52 2.05
N ILE A 241 29.44 4.59 1.61
CA ILE A 241 30.25 5.46 2.48
C ILE A 241 29.42 6.68 2.89
N ASN A 242 29.39 6.99 4.18
CA ASN A 242 28.68 8.16 4.69
C ASN A 242 29.44 9.45 4.31
N LEU A 243 28.83 10.26 3.44
CA LEU A 243 29.34 11.55 2.92
C LEU A 243 29.73 12.55 4.04
N SER A 244 29.10 12.47 5.21
CA SER A 244 29.40 13.33 6.36
C SER A 244 30.67 12.90 7.15
N SER A 245 31.36 11.85 6.73
CA SER A 245 32.63 11.41 7.34
C SER A 245 33.80 12.30 6.86
N SER A 246 34.86 12.43 7.66
CA SER A 246 36.11 13.06 7.19
C SER A 246 36.68 12.32 5.98
N LYS A 247 37.37 13.03 5.08
CA LYS A 247 37.91 12.46 3.82
C LYS A 247 38.79 11.22 4.07
N GLU A 248 39.68 11.30 5.05
CA GLU A 248 40.50 10.19 5.56
C GLU A 248 39.67 8.94 5.94
N ARG A 249 38.52 9.12 6.60
CA ARG A 249 37.61 8.02 6.94
C ARG A 249 36.84 7.50 5.72
N GLN A 250 36.55 8.35 4.73
CA GLN A 250 35.96 7.89 3.46
C GLN A 250 36.97 7.06 2.67
N GLU A 251 38.24 7.48 2.62
CA GLU A 251 39.35 6.76 1.98
C GLU A 251 39.60 5.41 2.68
N ALA A 252 39.67 5.37 4.01
CA ALA A 252 39.80 4.12 4.78
C ALA A 252 38.58 3.18 4.61
N ALA A 253 37.36 3.72 4.54
CA ALA A 253 36.16 2.93 4.28
C ALA A 253 36.13 2.36 2.85
N ALA A 254 36.66 3.08 1.86
CA ALA A 254 36.77 2.60 0.49
C ALA A 254 37.67 1.35 0.40
N THR A 255 38.80 1.31 1.12
CA THR A 255 39.67 0.12 1.19
C THR A 255 38.95 -1.11 1.78
N ILE A 256 38.08 -0.91 2.78
CA ILE A 256 37.26 -1.99 3.35
C ILE A 256 36.24 -2.50 2.32
N ILE A 257 35.56 -1.59 1.61
CA ILE A 257 34.60 -1.96 0.55
C ILE A 257 35.29 -2.67 -0.61
N GLU A 258 36.49 -2.23 -1.02
CA GLU A 258 37.30 -2.91 -2.03
C GLU A 258 37.60 -4.35 -1.59
N TYR A 259 38.11 -4.55 -0.37
CA TYR A 259 38.40 -5.89 0.15
C TYR A 259 37.15 -6.78 0.20
N MET A 260 36.03 -6.26 0.70
CA MET A 260 34.76 -7.00 0.81
C MET A 260 34.17 -7.38 -0.55
N THR A 261 34.27 -6.50 -1.56
CA THR A 261 33.69 -6.71 -2.89
C THR A 261 34.67 -7.33 -3.90
N LYS A 262 35.94 -7.52 -3.52
CA LYS A 262 36.96 -8.16 -4.36
C LYS A 262 36.54 -9.57 -4.78
N ARG A 263 36.82 -9.90 -6.04
CA ARG A 263 36.42 -11.15 -6.71
C ARG A 263 36.79 -12.41 -5.91
N GLU A 264 38.00 -12.45 -5.35
CA GLU A 264 38.49 -13.55 -4.51
C GLU A 264 37.73 -13.67 -3.18
N THR A 265 37.52 -12.55 -2.48
CA THR A 265 36.73 -12.51 -1.23
C THR A 265 35.31 -13.00 -1.46
N GLN A 266 34.69 -12.55 -2.55
CA GLN A 266 33.35 -12.96 -2.97
C GLN A 266 33.29 -14.45 -3.35
N LYS A 267 34.29 -14.98 -4.06
CA LYS A 267 34.41 -16.41 -4.35
C LYS A 267 34.49 -17.24 -3.07
N ASN A 268 35.40 -16.88 -2.16
CA ASN A 268 35.56 -17.55 -0.87
C ASN A 268 34.26 -17.52 -0.03
N ILE A 269 33.48 -16.43 -0.07
CA ILE A 269 32.17 -16.32 0.60
C ILE A 269 31.15 -17.30 0.01
N ILE A 270 31.08 -17.47 -1.31
CA ILE A 270 30.23 -18.51 -1.92
C ILE A 270 30.66 -19.90 -1.42
N MET A 271 31.96 -20.21 -1.56
CA MET A 271 32.53 -21.54 -1.29
C MET A 271 32.43 -21.97 0.18
N THR A 272 32.48 -21.02 1.14
CA THR A 272 32.54 -21.33 2.58
C THR A 272 31.24 -21.05 3.33
N GLN A 273 30.36 -20.18 2.82
CA GLN A 273 29.14 -19.74 3.53
C GLN A 273 27.85 -19.98 2.73
N ASN A 274 27.94 -20.44 1.48
CA ASN A 274 26.80 -20.58 0.57
C ASN A 274 26.00 -19.26 0.42
N VAL A 275 26.70 -18.14 0.41
CA VAL A 275 26.12 -16.80 0.21
C VAL A 275 26.41 -16.35 -1.22
N ALA A 276 25.36 -16.08 -1.99
CA ALA A 276 25.47 -15.67 -3.38
C ALA A 276 26.15 -14.28 -3.54
N SER A 277 27.11 -14.19 -4.44
CA SER A 277 27.71 -12.92 -4.88
C SER A 277 26.91 -12.26 -6.01
N GLY A 278 26.98 -10.93 -6.09
CA GLY A 278 26.55 -10.15 -7.25
C GLY A 278 27.52 -10.18 -8.44
N ILE A 279 28.74 -10.73 -8.29
CA ILE A 279 29.68 -10.91 -9.40
C ILE A 279 29.25 -12.12 -10.23
N THR A 280 28.43 -11.89 -11.25
CA THR A 280 27.82 -12.95 -12.07
C THR A 280 28.83 -13.87 -12.73
N SER A 281 30.02 -13.38 -13.09
CA SER A 281 31.07 -14.20 -13.70
C SER A 281 31.78 -15.17 -12.76
N LEU A 282 31.51 -15.15 -11.46
CA LEU A 282 31.95 -16.23 -10.56
C LEU A 282 31.22 -17.55 -10.84
N TYR A 283 29.98 -17.48 -11.35
CA TYR A 283 29.20 -18.68 -11.70
C TYR A 283 29.58 -19.26 -13.07
N ASP A 284 30.64 -18.72 -13.73
CA ASP A 284 31.28 -19.28 -14.93
C ASP A 284 32.50 -20.18 -14.59
N GLU A 285 32.87 -20.30 -13.32
CA GLU A 285 34.03 -21.09 -12.86
C GLU A 285 33.61 -22.47 -12.32
N ASP A 286 34.24 -23.52 -12.83
CA ASP A 286 33.86 -24.91 -12.54
C ASP A 286 33.88 -25.23 -11.04
N ASP A 287 34.90 -24.76 -10.30
CA ASP A 287 35.04 -25.00 -8.85
C ASP A 287 33.97 -24.30 -8.01
N VAL A 288 33.43 -23.16 -8.47
CA VAL A 288 32.24 -22.54 -7.87
C VAL A 288 31.01 -23.41 -8.15
N CYS A 289 30.92 -23.96 -9.36
CA CYS A 289 29.78 -24.76 -9.81
C CYS A 289 29.77 -26.21 -9.28
N ASP A 290 30.87 -26.69 -8.72
CA ASP A 290 30.93 -27.91 -7.91
C ASP A 290 30.25 -27.73 -6.52
N VAL A 291 30.15 -26.50 -6.02
CA VAL A 291 29.58 -26.18 -4.69
C VAL A 291 28.16 -25.62 -4.77
N VAL A 292 27.83 -24.82 -5.79
CA VAL A 292 26.48 -24.25 -6.00
C VAL A 292 25.93 -24.53 -7.39
N ASP A 293 24.60 -24.67 -7.51
CA ASP A 293 23.97 -24.87 -8.82
C ASP A 293 23.98 -23.59 -9.67
N CYS A 294 25.11 -23.38 -10.36
CA CYS A 294 25.29 -22.31 -11.34
C CYS A 294 24.24 -22.33 -12.46
N LYS A 295 23.68 -23.49 -12.84
CA LYS A 295 22.67 -23.60 -13.91
C LYS A 295 21.34 -23.05 -13.41
N LEU A 296 20.95 -23.38 -12.17
CA LEU A 296 19.83 -22.74 -11.50
C LEU A 296 20.05 -21.24 -11.37
N ILE A 297 21.18 -20.79 -10.81
CA ILE A 297 21.48 -19.36 -10.58
C ILE A 297 21.41 -18.55 -11.88
N LYS A 298 22.07 -19.03 -12.96
CA LYS A 298 22.02 -18.40 -14.29
C LYS A 298 20.63 -18.40 -14.94
N SER A 299 19.70 -19.24 -14.48
CA SER A 299 18.32 -19.30 -15.00
C SER A 299 17.33 -18.37 -14.28
N ILE A 300 17.75 -17.70 -13.20
CA ILE A 300 16.88 -16.84 -12.39
C ILE A 300 16.55 -15.55 -13.13
N GLN A 301 15.25 -15.26 -13.26
CA GLN A 301 14.75 -14.01 -13.84
C GLN A 301 14.46 -13.01 -12.72
N LEU A 302 15.49 -12.23 -12.38
CA LEU A 302 15.47 -11.29 -11.26
C LEU A 302 14.53 -10.10 -11.50
N VAL A 303 13.88 -9.62 -10.43
CA VAL A 303 13.12 -8.37 -10.43
C VAL A 303 13.38 -7.56 -9.16
N ASN A 304 13.64 -6.26 -9.34
CA ASN A 304 13.78 -5.34 -8.22
C ASN A 304 12.41 -4.97 -7.64
N ARG A 305 12.37 -4.75 -6.32
CA ARG A 305 11.25 -4.07 -5.65
C ARG A 305 11.03 -2.69 -6.29
N PRO A 306 9.80 -2.12 -6.28
CA PRO A 306 9.47 -0.87 -7.00
C PRO A 306 10.00 0.42 -6.33
N ILE A 307 11.29 0.44 -5.96
CA ILE A 307 11.99 1.58 -5.32
C ILE A 307 12.09 2.83 -6.21
N HIS A 308 11.86 2.68 -7.52
CA HIS A 308 11.84 3.80 -8.48
C HIS A 308 10.43 4.37 -8.71
N VAL A 309 9.39 3.75 -8.10
CA VAL A 309 7.98 4.12 -8.32
C VAL A 309 7.48 5.11 -7.25
N ASN A 310 8.05 5.07 -6.05
CA ASN A 310 7.85 6.10 -5.02
C ASN A 310 9.12 6.24 -4.18
N GLU A 311 9.43 7.48 -3.79
CA GLU A 311 10.55 7.83 -2.91
C GLU A 311 10.38 7.20 -1.51
N ASP A 312 9.13 7.13 -1.02
CA ASP A 312 8.77 6.41 0.19
C ASP A 312 8.34 4.98 -0.19
N TYR A 313 9.35 4.11 -0.32
CA TYR A 313 9.15 2.69 -0.61
C TYR A 313 8.35 1.97 0.48
N ASP A 314 8.52 2.31 1.76
CA ASP A 314 7.89 1.56 2.86
C ASP A 314 6.40 1.87 3.00
N SER A 315 5.99 3.14 2.85
CA SER A 315 4.58 3.52 2.73
C SER A 315 3.95 2.93 1.46
N TYR A 316 4.65 2.99 0.32
CA TYR A 316 4.13 2.43 -0.93
C TYR A 316 3.99 0.91 -0.89
N SER A 317 5.01 0.19 -0.40
CA SER A 317 4.98 -1.27 -0.16
C SER A 317 3.81 -1.66 0.75
N THR A 318 3.56 -0.89 1.80
CA THR A 318 2.45 -1.14 2.72
C THR A 318 1.11 -0.91 2.04
N PHE A 319 0.93 0.22 1.36
CA PHE A 319 -0.29 0.51 0.58
C PHE A 319 -0.57 -0.55 -0.49
N PHE A 320 0.44 -0.90 -1.30
CA PHE A 320 0.37 -1.89 -2.37
C PHE A 320 -0.10 -3.25 -1.83
N ARG A 321 0.57 -3.76 -0.78
CA ARG A 321 0.19 -5.03 -0.15
C ARG A 321 -1.22 -5.00 0.42
N THR A 322 -1.60 -3.95 1.16
CA THR A 322 -2.96 -3.81 1.69
C THR A 322 -4.01 -3.86 0.59
N ARG A 323 -3.76 -3.22 -0.56
CA ARG A 323 -4.70 -3.27 -1.70
C ARG A 323 -4.80 -4.64 -2.35
N ILE A 324 -3.70 -5.38 -2.45
CA ILE A 324 -3.74 -6.78 -2.92
C ILE A 324 -4.45 -7.69 -1.90
N TYR A 325 -4.30 -7.43 -0.59
CA TYR A 325 -5.03 -8.15 0.46
C TYR A 325 -6.54 -7.82 0.46
N ASP A 326 -6.96 -6.58 0.16
CA ASP A 326 -8.38 -6.21 -0.03
C ASP A 326 -9.07 -7.04 -1.13
N PHE A 327 -8.29 -7.50 -2.13
CA PHE A 327 -8.75 -8.39 -3.20
C PHE A 327 -8.64 -9.87 -2.82
N LEU A 328 -7.55 -10.31 -2.19
CA LEU A 328 -7.34 -11.72 -1.84
C LEU A 328 -8.31 -12.22 -0.76
N TYR A 329 -8.57 -11.41 0.27
CA TYR A 329 -9.38 -11.78 1.44
C TYR A 329 -10.69 -10.98 1.55
N GLY A 330 -10.90 -10.00 0.66
CA GLY A 330 -12.10 -9.16 0.60
C GLY A 330 -12.86 -9.29 -0.72
N ASN A 331 -13.79 -8.36 -0.91
CA ASN A 331 -14.79 -8.38 -1.99
C ASN A 331 -14.42 -7.49 -3.19
N LYS A 332 -13.24 -6.85 -3.21
CA LYS A 332 -12.81 -6.06 -4.37
C LYS A 332 -12.39 -6.97 -5.53
N THR A 333 -12.51 -6.49 -6.76
CA THR A 333 -11.99 -7.14 -7.97
C THR A 333 -10.52 -6.79 -8.21
N ALA A 334 -9.80 -7.60 -9.00
CA ALA A 334 -8.41 -7.33 -9.36
C ALA A 334 -8.21 -5.96 -10.02
N ILE A 335 -9.11 -5.58 -10.95
CA ILE A 335 -8.99 -4.32 -11.70
C ILE A 335 -9.26 -3.07 -10.83
N GLU A 336 -10.08 -3.17 -9.78
CA GLU A 336 -10.28 -2.08 -8.83
C GLU A 336 -9.02 -1.84 -7.99
N VAL A 337 -8.44 -2.89 -7.42
CA VAL A 337 -7.23 -2.74 -6.57
C VAL A 337 -6.02 -2.33 -7.39
N LEU A 338 -5.87 -2.83 -8.61
CA LEU A 338 -4.82 -2.42 -9.53
C LEU A 338 -4.96 -0.94 -9.95
N ARG A 339 -6.19 -0.44 -10.10
CA ARG A 339 -6.46 0.98 -10.34
C ARG A 339 -6.14 1.84 -9.11
N GLU A 340 -6.53 1.41 -7.91
CA GLU A 340 -6.15 2.11 -6.67
C GLU A 340 -4.62 2.17 -6.46
N ILE A 341 -3.89 1.12 -6.84
CA ILE A 341 -2.42 1.08 -6.81
C ILE A 341 -1.81 2.01 -7.87
N ASN A 342 -2.32 1.98 -9.10
CA ASN A 342 -1.89 2.87 -10.18
C ASN A 342 -2.12 4.35 -9.83
N ASP A 343 -3.28 4.67 -9.27
CA ASP A 343 -3.67 6.06 -8.96
C ASP A 343 -2.90 6.64 -7.76
N TYR A 344 -2.30 5.79 -6.92
CA TYR A 344 -1.39 6.21 -5.84
C TYR A 344 -0.06 6.80 -6.36
N THR A 345 0.35 6.46 -7.58
CA THR A 345 1.65 6.85 -8.17
C THR A 345 1.49 7.75 -9.39
N LYS A 346 0.41 7.59 -10.14
CA LYS A 346 0.08 8.39 -11.32
C LYS A 346 -0.23 9.85 -10.93
N ILE A 347 0.36 10.77 -11.70
CA ILE A 347 0.01 12.19 -11.72
C ILE A 347 -1.09 12.38 -12.77
N TYR A 348 -2.14 13.11 -12.41
CA TYR A 348 -3.28 13.37 -13.30
C TYR A 348 -3.21 14.80 -13.88
N ASP A 349 -3.05 14.89 -15.20
CA ASP A 349 -3.14 16.12 -15.98
C ASP A 349 -4.59 16.37 -16.46
N VAL A 350 -5.00 17.63 -16.57
CA VAL A 350 -6.32 18.03 -17.12
C VAL A 350 -6.16 18.49 -18.57
N SER A 351 -7.08 18.14 -19.46
CA SER A 351 -7.13 18.62 -20.85
C SER A 351 -8.54 19.12 -21.22
N MET A 352 -8.62 19.97 -22.23
CA MET A 352 -9.87 20.48 -22.81
C MET A 352 -9.80 20.40 -24.34
N ASN A 353 -10.97 20.24 -24.97
CA ASN A 353 -11.11 20.37 -26.42
C ASN A 353 -11.13 21.88 -26.78
N THR A 354 -10.44 22.28 -27.86
CA THR A 354 -9.91 23.66 -28.01
C THR A 354 -10.76 24.63 -28.83
N GLU A 355 -12.06 24.40 -28.96
CA GLU A 355 -12.89 25.15 -29.94
C GLU A 355 -13.52 26.45 -29.42
N GLU A 356 -13.48 26.77 -28.11
CA GLU A 356 -14.08 28.00 -27.57
C GLU A 356 -13.22 28.78 -26.56
N THR A 357 -13.52 30.08 -26.47
CA THR A 357 -13.12 31.09 -25.45
C THR A 357 -11.76 31.81 -25.60
N SER A 358 -11.65 32.96 -24.92
CA SER A 358 -10.81 34.11 -25.32
C SER A 358 -9.65 34.45 -24.38
N PHE A 359 -8.72 35.30 -24.88
CA PHE A 359 -7.38 35.56 -24.34
C PHE A 359 -7.23 35.85 -22.83
N VAL A 360 -8.25 36.38 -22.14
CA VAL A 360 -8.17 36.62 -20.68
C VAL A 360 -8.11 35.29 -19.90
N LEU A 361 -8.58 34.19 -20.48
CA LEU A 361 -8.43 32.84 -19.95
C LEU A 361 -7.02 32.25 -20.22
N GLY A 362 -6.14 32.96 -20.93
CA GLY A 362 -4.80 32.51 -21.35
C GLY A 362 -3.94 31.92 -20.21
N ALA A 363 -4.00 32.51 -19.02
CA ALA A 363 -3.30 32.01 -17.84
C ALA A 363 -3.85 30.65 -17.33
N GLY A 364 -5.12 30.32 -17.60
CA GLY A 364 -5.73 29.03 -17.25
C GLY A 364 -5.29 27.89 -18.18
N PHE A 365 -5.04 28.16 -19.46
CA PHE A 365 -4.51 27.15 -20.40
C PHE A 365 -3.14 26.60 -19.99
N LEU A 366 -2.37 27.35 -19.19
CA LEU A 366 -1.07 26.91 -18.67
C LEU A 366 -1.19 25.92 -17.48
N GLU A 367 -2.40 25.67 -16.98
CA GLU A 367 -2.71 24.58 -16.05
C GLU A 367 -3.16 23.29 -16.78
N LEU A 368 -3.31 23.33 -18.11
CA LEU A 368 -3.69 22.17 -18.92
C LEU A 368 -2.48 21.36 -19.40
N GLY A 369 -2.61 20.04 -19.40
CA GLY A 369 -1.52 19.09 -19.62
C GLY A 369 -0.43 19.20 -18.56
N LYS A 370 0.67 18.45 -18.74
CA LYS A 370 1.81 18.46 -17.81
C LYS A 370 2.25 19.88 -17.44
N ILE A 371 2.15 20.21 -16.16
CA ILE A 371 2.62 21.48 -15.59
C ILE A 371 4.16 21.46 -15.54
N THR A 372 4.78 22.59 -15.90
CA THR A 372 6.24 22.79 -15.92
C THR A 372 6.58 24.13 -15.27
N GLU A 373 7.84 24.29 -14.85
CA GLU A 373 8.35 25.56 -14.30
C GLU A 373 8.12 26.73 -15.28
N THR A 374 8.36 26.49 -16.57
CA THR A 374 8.10 27.44 -17.66
C THR A 374 6.62 27.82 -17.79
N LYS A 375 5.69 26.86 -17.66
CA LYS A 375 4.24 27.16 -17.62
C LYS A 375 3.87 27.97 -16.38
N CYS A 376 4.45 27.65 -15.21
CA CYS A 376 4.23 28.41 -13.98
C CYS A 376 4.73 29.86 -14.08
N GLN A 377 5.90 30.08 -14.69
CA GLN A 377 6.43 31.42 -14.99
C GLN A 377 5.53 32.17 -15.98
N MET A 378 5.21 31.56 -17.13
CA MET A 378 4.33 32.16 -18.14
C MET A 378 2.94 32.50 -17.58
N LYS A 379 2.42 31.70 -16.64
CA LYS A 379 1.12 31.96 -15.98
C LYS A 379 1.15 33.29 -15.22
N TRP A 380 2.24 33.56 -14.51
CA TRP A 380 2.41 34.82 -13.79
C TRP A 380 2.55 36.01 -14.74
N SER A 381 3.38 35.90 -15.78
CA SER A 381 3.54 36.99 -16.77
C SER A 381 2.25 37.29 -17.53
N LEU A 382 1.47 36.28 -17.94
CA LEU A 382 0.16 36.49 -18.58
C LEU A 382 -0.87 37.11 -17.61
N PHE A 383 -0.79 36.80 -16.32
CA PHE A 383 -1.66 37.41 -15.32
C PHE A 383 -1.30 38.88 -15.08
N SER A 384 -0.01 39.21 -14.93
CA SER A 384 0.51 40.58 -14.73
C SER A 384 0.24 41.48 -15.95
N LEU A 385 0.47 40.97 -17.16
CA LEU A 385 0.12 41.67 -18.39
C LEU A 385 -1.40 41.83 -18.54
N GLY A 386 -2.17 40.81 -18.12
CA GLY A 386 -3.62 40.84 -18.09
C GLY A 386 -4.20 41.91 -17.15
N THR A 387 -3.68 42.02 -15.92
CA THR A 387 -4.11 43.08 -14.97
C THR A 387 -3.66 44.46 -15.44
N THR A 388 -2.43 44.59 -15.95
CA THR A 388 -1.91 45.84 -16.54
C THR A 388 -2.79 46.35 -17.69
N LEU A 389 -3.13 45.49 -18.65
CA LEU A 389 -3.96 45.86 -19.80
C LEU A 389 -5.42 46.17 -19.44
N ASN A 390 -5.93 45.71 -18.29
CA ASN A 390 -7.27 46.06 -17.81
C ASN A 390 -7.28 47.35 -16.96
N LEU A 391 -6.34 47.48 -16.01
CA LEU A 391 -6.37 48.55 -15.01
C LEU A 391 -5.78 49.88 -15.53
N ILE A 392 -4.72 49.83 -16.34
CA ILE A 392 -4.06 51.08 -16.80
C ILE A 392 -4.94 51.91 -17.76
N PRO A 393 -5.77 51.34 -18.65
CA PRO A 393 -6.76 52.12 -19.41
C PRO A 393 -7.86 52.77 -18.55
N VAL A 394 -8.18 52.18 -17.38
CA VAL A 394 -9.09 52.79 -16.39
C VAL A 394 -8.39 53.94 -15.67
N LEU A 395 -7.15 53.74 -15.21
CA LEU A 395 -6.32 54.77 -14.61
C LEU A 395 -6.13 55.98 -15.55
N TYR A 396 -5.85 55.73 -16.83
CA TYR A 396 -5.82 56.77 -17.88
C TYR A 396 -7.10 57.61 -17.91
N LYS A 397 -8.28 56.96 -17.93
CA LYS A 397 -9.57 57.66 -17.91
C LYS A 397 -9.77 58.47 -16.62
N MET A 398 -9.43 57.91 -15.46
CA MET A 398 -9.56 58.62 -14.18
C MET A 398 -8.68 59.86 -14.10
N ILE A 399 -7.47 59.83 -14.68
CA ILE A 399 -6.56 60.98 -14.72
C ILE A 399 -7.03 62.05 -15.71
N VAL A 400 -7.55 61.66 -16.88
CA VAL A 400 -8.05 62.60 -17.91
C VAL A 400 -9.41 63.21 -17.53
N CYS A 401 -10.27 62.47 -16.85
CA CYS A 401 -11.56 62.96 -16.33
C CYS A 401 -11.45 63.59 -14.92
N PHE A 402 -10.25 63.91 -14.44
CA PHE A 402 -10.07 64.55 -13.14
C PHE A 402 -10.59 66.01 -13.16
N PRO A 403 -11.34 66.49 -12.15
CA PRO A 403 -11.97 67.83 -12.21
C PRO A 403 -11.00 69.02 -12.25
N GLU A 404 -9.78 68.87 -11.74
CA GLU A 404 -8.76 69.92 -11.72
C GLU A 404 -7.78 69.77 -12.92
N THR A 405 -7.78 70.75 -13.82
CA THR A 405 -6.87 70.79 -14.98
C THR A 405 -5.41 70.99 -14.55
N ASN A 406 -4.68 69.90 -14.37
CA ASN A 406 -3.26 69.92 -14.03
C ASN A 406 -2.37 69.55 -15.24
N LYS A 407 -1.11 69.98 -15.22
CA LYS A 407 -0.16 69.79 -16.32
C LYS A 407 0.06 68.32 -16.74
N TYR A 408 -0.09 67.37 -15.81
CA TYR A 408 0.09 65.96 -16.09
C TYR A 408 -1.13 65.36 -16.78
N SER A 409 -2.36 65.66 -16.33
CA SER A 409 -3.60 65.24 -17.00
C SER A 409 -3.68 65.77 -18.44
N VAL A 410 -3.27 67.01 -18.69
CA VAL A 410 -3.20 67.59 -20.04
C VAL A 410 -2.16 66.85 -20.90
N TRP A 411 -0.96 66.59 -20.38
CA TRP A 411 0.05 65.83 -21.10
C TRP A 411 -0.41 64.38 -21.39
N ILE A 412 -1.02 63.70 -20.43
CA ILE A 412 -1.53 62.32 -20.56
C ILE A 412 -2.65 62.25 -21.60
N SER A 413 -3.59 63.21 -21.58
CA SER A 413 -4.66 63.31 -22.59
C SER A 413 -4.09 63.42 -24.01
N ASN A 414 -3.07 64.27 -24.20
CA ASN A 414 -2.43 64.48 -25.50
C ASN A 414 -1.51 63.32 -25.92
N ASN A 415 -1.01 62.52 -24.97
CA ASN A 415 0.00 61.48 -25.19
C ASN A 415 -0.49 60.08 -24.78
N ARG A 416 -1.80 59.80 -24.91
CA ARG A 416 -2.47 58.57 -24.47
C ARG A 416 -1.67 57.28 -24.70
N TYR A 417 -1.23 57.04 -25.93
CA TYR A 417 -0.54 55.79 -26.29
C TYR A 417 0.85 55.68 -25.67
N ILE A 418 1.54 56.80 -25.44
CA ILE A 418 2.83 56.83 -24.75
C ILE A 418 2.62 56.53 -23.26
N PHE A 419 1.60 57.13 -22.63
CA PHE A 419 1.24 56.83 -21.23
C PHE A 419 0.92 55.34 -21.03
N LEU A 420 0.06 54.76 -21.88
CA LEU A 420 -0.27 53.33 -21.83
C LEU A 420 0.96 52.45 -22.10
N GLY A 421 1.78 52.83 -23.09
CA GLY A 421 2.99 52.10 -23.48
C GLY A 421 4.07 52.06 -22.39
N ILE A 422 4.21 53.12 -21.58
CA ILE A 422 5.15 53.14 -20.45
C ILE A 422 4.83 52.03 -19.43
N PHE A 423 3.56 51.88 -19.04
CA PHE A 423 3.18 50.83 -18.07
C PHE A 423 3.32 49.42 -18.66
N VAL A 424 2.96 49.21 -19.92
CA VAL A 424 3.17 47.91 -20.58
C VAL A 424 4.66 47.58 -20.71
N LEU A 425 5.51 48.56 -21.01
CA LEU A 425 6.97 48.37 -21.03
C LEU A 425 7.53 48.03 -19.65
N LEU A 426 7.05 48.68 -18.58
CA LEU A 426 7.43 48.38 -17.20
C LEU A 426 6.99 46.96 -16.77
N ASP A 427 5.77 46.54 -17.08
CA ASP A 427 5.27 45.18 -16.81
C ASP A 427 6.05 44.10 -17.57
N LEU A 428 6.44 44.36 -18.82
CA LEU A 428 7.33 43.47 -19.59
C LEU A 428 8.73 43.38 -18.97
N ILE A 429 9.29 44.49 -18.47
CA ILE A 429 10.59 44.50 -17.77
C ILE A 429 10.48 43.74 -16.43
N ILE A 430 9.41 43.93 -15.67
CA ILE A 430 9.14 43.18 -14.43
C ILE A 430 9.00 41.68 -14.74
N SER A 431 8.26 41.32 -15.78
CA SER A 431 8.13 39.93 -16.24
C SER A 431 9.49 39.32 -16.58
N LEU A 432 10.34 40.03 -17.33
CA LEU A 432 11.73 39.63 -17.63
C LEU A 432 12.58 39.44 -16.37
N ILE A 433 12.42 40.27 -15.35
CA ILE A 433 13.10 40.13 -14.06
C ILE A 433 12.59 38.89 -13.29
N THR A 434 11.28 38.60 -13.33
CA THR A 434 10.72 37.41 -12.66
C THR A 434 11.16 36.06 -13.25
N ILE A 435 11.71 36.03 -14.47
CA ILE A 435 12.34 34.81 -15.04
C ILE A 435 13.49 34.31 -14.15
N PHE A 436 14.19 35.22 -13.46
CA PHE A 436 15.28 34.89 -12.55
C PHE A 436 14.81 34.42 -11.14
N GLN A 437 13.49 34.36 -10.89
CA GLN A 437 12.95 33.77 -9.66
C GLN A 437 12.55 32.29 -9.87
N PRO A 438 12.85 31.40 -8.91
CA PRO A 438 12.50 29.98 -9.01
C PRO A 438 11.03 29.73 -8.67
N TYR A 439 10.20 29.58 -9.69
CA TYR A 439 8.81 29.11 -9.53
C TYR A 439 8.79 27.60 -9.31
N GLY A 440 8.62 27.18 -8.05
CA GLY A 440 8.63 25.78 -7.68
C GLY A 440 7.41 25.01 -8.20
N VAL A 441 7.65 23.91 -8.90
CA VAL A 441 6.62 22.92 -9.21
C VAL A 441 6.49 21.97 -8.00
N THR A 442 5.30 21.91 -7.39
CA THR A 442 5.07 21.08 -6.18
C THR A 442 4.05 19.98 -6.44
N LEU A 443 4.41 18.76 -6.03
CA LEU A 443 3.53 17.59 -6.06
C LEU A 443 2.67 17.55 -4.79
N VAL A 444 1.35 17.56 -4.94
CA VAL A 444 0.41 17.34 -3.85
C VAL A 444 0.07 15.85 -3.77
N LYS A 445 0.87 15.10 -3.00
CA LYS A 445 0.56 13.71 -2.63
C LYS A 445 -0.62 13.72 -1.65
N ASN A 446 -1.71 13.02 -1.94
CA ASN A 446 -2.96 13.17 -1.17
C ASN A 446 -3.65 11.81 -0.89
N PRO A 447 -3.53 11.22 0.30
CA PRO A 447 -3.99 9.84 0.56
C PRO A 447 -5.52 9.73 0.45
N GLY A 448 -6.00 9.03 -0.58
CA GLY A 448 -7.43 8.88 -0.89
C GLY A 448 -7.98 9.84 -1.95
N SER A 449 -7.12 10.56 -2.67
CA SER A 449 -7.48 11.38 -3.83
C SER A 449 -6.36 11.32 -4.88
N TYR A 450 -6.65 11.70 -6.12
CA TYR A 450 -5.63 11.78 -7.18
C TYR A 450 -4.46 12.70 -6.78
N ASN A 451 -3.23 12.27 -7.09
CA ASN A 451 -2.07 13.14 -7.01
C ASN A 451 -2.11 14.15 -8.16
N PHE A 452 -1.88 15.42 -7.84
CA PHE A 452 -1.80 16.50 -8.82
C PHE A 452 -0.59 17.40 -8.54
N VAL A 453 -0.14 18.07 -9.58
CA VAL A 453 0.93 19.07 -9.53
C VAL A 453 0.31 20.45 -9.42
N LYS A 454 0.98 21.37 -8.71
CA LYS A 454 0.63 22.79 -8.71
C LYS A 454 1.88 23.67 -8.72
N CYS A 455 1.77 24.85 -9.32
CA CYS A 455 2.73 25.92 -9.14
C CYS A 455 2.69 26.40 -7.67
N ALA A 456 3.84 26.43 -6.99
CA ALA A 456 3.98 27.03 -5.67
C ALA A 456 4.50 28.46 -5.80
N ILE A 457 3.64 29.43 -5.48
CA ILE A 457 4.02 30.81 -5.23
C ILE A 457 4.27 30.94 -3.73
N TYR A 458 5.45 31.43 -3.34
CA TYR A 458 5.81 31.61 -1.93
C TYR A 458 5.22 32.91 -1.37
N PHE A 459 3.93 32.83 -1.05
CA PHE A 459 3.02 33.85 -0.49
C PHE A 459 2.59 34.99 -1.42
N ASP A 460 1.26 35.11 -1.55
CA ASP A 460 0.59 36.39 -1.27
C ASP A 460 -0.73 36.12 -0.51
N PHE A 461 -0.96 36.89 0.54
CA PHE A 461 -2.15 36.87 1.40
C PHE A 461 -2.44 38.27 2.00
N PHE A 462 -1.53 39.24 1.85
CA PHE A 462 -1.64 40.54 2.50
C PHE A 462 -2.43 41.54 1.67
N GLU A 463 -2.41 41.44 0.33
CA GLU A 463 -3.16 42.32 -0.57
C GLU A 463 -4.65 42.39 -0.18
N ILE A 464 -5.31 41.23 -0.05
CA ILE A 464 -6.73 41.12 0.31
C ILE A 464 -7.03 41.77 1.68
N PHE A 465 -6.14 41.60 2.66
CA PHE A 465 -6.35 42.16 4.00
C PHE A 465 -6.23 43.68 4.02
N PHE A 466 -5.25 44.25 3.31
CA PHE A 466 -5.13 45.71 3.17
C PHE A 466 -6.27 46.32 2.34
N VAL A 467 -6.78 45.64 1.32
CA VAL A 467 -7.97 46.08 0.56
C VAL A 467 -9.22 46.08 1.45
N ILE A 468 -9.39 45.08 2.34
CA ILE A 468 -10.50 45.05 3.31
C ILE A 468 -10.37 46.21 4.32
N ILE A 469 -9.16 46.51 4.82
CA ILE A 469 -8.94 47.62 5.75
C ILE A 469 -9.22 48.97 5.07
N THR A 470 -8.68 49.23 3.88
CA THR A 470 -8.88 50.52 3.18
C THR A 470 -10.34 50.72 2.77
N SER A 471 -11.05 49.68 2.30
CA SER A 471 -12.48 49.78 2.00
C SER A 471 -13.38 49.89 3.24
N SER A 472 -12.87 49.57 4.43
CA SER A 472 -13.58 49.77 5.71
C SER A 472 -13.40 51.18 6.30
N ILE A 473 -12.53 52.02 5.74
CA ILE A 473 -12.15 53.33 6.29
C ILE A 473 -12.61 54.46 5.36
N ASN A 474 -13.70 55.13 5.73
CA ASN A 474 -14.39 56.08 4.87
C ASN A 474 -13.77 57.50 4.93
N ILE A 475 -12.69 57.74 4.18
CA ILE A 475 -11.94 59.02 4.16
C ILE A 475 -12.34 59.89 2.97
N ASN A 476 -13.02 61.00 3.25
CA ASN A 476 -13.49 61.97 2.24
C ASN A 476 -12.38 62.89 1.67
N ASN A 477 -11.12 62.72 2.08
CA ASN A 477 -9.98 63.52 1.62
C ASN A 477 -9.06 62.69 0.70
N TYR A 478 -9.17 62.92 -0.61
CA TYR A 478 -8.43 62.16 -1.62
C TYR A 478 -6.90 62.19 -1.44
N LYS A 479 -6.34 63.27 -0.89
CA LYS A 479 -4.90 63.38 -0.62
C LYS A 479 -4.46 62.43 0.51
N ALA A 480 -5.31 62.26 1.52
CA ALA A 480 -5.08 61.29 2.60
C ALA A 480 -5.21 59.85 2.10
N VAL A 481 -6.22 59.54 1.27
CA VAL A 481 -6.36 58.21 0.63
C VAL A 481 -5.13 57.88 -0.23
N PHE A 482 -4.65 58.82 -1.04
CA PHE A 482 -3.45 58.64 -1.86
C PHE A 482 -2.20 58.37 -1.02
N ILE A 483 -1.95 59.19 0.01
CA ILE A 483 -0.80 59.03 0.92
C ILE A 483 -0.88 57.69 1.68
N ILE A 484 -2.07 57.26 2.12
CA ILE A 484 -2.27 55.98 2.79
C ILE A 484 -1.95 54.81 1.86
N ASN A 485 -2.39 54.85 0.61
CA ASN A 485 -2.11 53.79 -0.37
C ASN A 485 -0.60 53.69 -0.71
N GLU A 486 0.08 54.82 -0.92
CA GLU A 486 1.54 54.85 -1.11
C GLU A 486 2.29 54.30 0.13
N LEU A 487 1.88 54.70 1.34
CA LEU A 487 2.48 54.17 2.58
C LEU A 487 2.24 52.66 2.74
N ILE A 488 1.06 52.14 2.33
CA ILE A 488 0.78 50.69 2.32
C ILE A 488 1.68 49.96 1.32
N LEU A 489 1.88 50.48 0.11
CA LEU A 489 2.75 49.88 -0.90
C LEU A 489 4.23 49.86 -0.46
N ILE A 490 4.71 50.94 0.16
CA ILE A 490 6.06 51.03 0.73
C ILE A 490 6.22 50.05 1.90
N LEU A 491 5.23 49.98 2.80
CA LEU A 491 5.25 49.05 3.94
C LEU A 491 5.21 47.59 3.48
N TYR A 492 4.41 47.27 2.47
CA TYR A 492 4.35 45.96 1.81
C TYR A 492 5.72 45.54 1.24
N ALA A 493 6.38 46.41 0.48
CA ALA A 493 7.70 46.14 -0.09
C ALA A 493 8.75 45.85 1.01
N ILE A 494 8.74 46.64 2.10
CA ILE A 494 9.62 46.43 3.27
C ILE A 494 9.28 45.11 3.97
N THR A 495 8.00 44.80 4.19
CA THR A 495 7.55 43.58 4.86
C THR A 495 7.93 42.32 4.06
N ASN A 496 7.72 42.29 2.76
CA ASN A 496 8.14 41.16 1.91
C ASN A 496 9.66 40.98 1.91
N TYR A 497 10.44 42.06 1.82
CA TYR A 497 11.90 42.00 1.93
C TYR A 497 12.35 41.40 3.27
N MET A 498 11.74 41.85 4.38
CA MET A 498 12.00 41.33 5.72
C MET A 498 11.59 39.85 5.90
N PHE A 499 10.49 39.40 5.28
CA PHE A 499 10.10 37.98 5.31
C PHE A 499 11.04 37.09 4.47
N ILE A 500 11.43 37.53 3.27
CA ILE A 500 12.32 36.75 2.36
C ILE A 500 13.70 36.55 3.00
N TYR A 501 14.27 37.58 3.63
CA TYR A 501 15.55 37.47 4.33
C TYR A 501 15.40 36.85 5.73
N GLY A 502 14.35 37.19 6.47
CA GLY A 502 14.05 36.62 7.79
C GLY A 502 13.87 35.11 7.73
N TYR A 503 13.13 34.59 6.75
CA TYR A 503 12.98 33.14 6.54
C TYR A 503 14.32 32.43 6.32
N LYS A 504 15.22 33.00 5.49
CA LYS A 504 16.56 32.43 5.26
C LYS A 504 17.42 32.41 6.52
N ILE A 505 17.26 33.38 7.42
CA ILE A 505 17.97 33.44 8.71
C ILE A 505 17.34 32.48 9.73
N ILE A 506 16.01 32.35 9.76
CA ILE A 506 15.26 31.61 10.80
C ILE A 506 15.15 30.11 10.50
N LEU A 507 15.03 29.70 9.23
CA LEU A 507 14.86 28.30 8.83
C LEU A 507 15.94 27.36 9.41
N PRO A 508 17.26 27.70 9.41
CA PRO A 508 18.29 26.85 10.02
C PRO A 508 18.07 26.57 11.52
N PHE A 509 17.54 27.56 12.27
CA PHE A 509 17.26 27.39 13.70
C PHE A 509 15.97 26.57 13.96
N ILE A 510 14.94 26.73 13.13
CA ILE A 510 13.70 25.95 13.26
C ILE A 510 13.92 24.48 12.87
N MET A 511 14.67 24.20 11.79
CA MET A 511 14.92 22.83 11.36
C MET A 511 15.79 22.04 12.35
N LYS A 512 16.70 22.73 13.06
CA LYS A 512 17.57 22.12 14.08
C LYS A 512 16.77 21.45 15.21
N ASN A 513 15.66 22.04 15.67
CA ASN A 513 14.86 21.46 16.76
C ASN A 513 13.88 20.37 16.29
N LYS A 514 13.48 20.35 15.01
CA LYS A 514 12.50 19.37 14.51
C LYS A 514 13.08 17.99 14.19
N GLY A 515 14.40 17.87 13.98
CA GLY A 515 15.04 16.57 13.80
C GLY A 515 14.90 15.67 15.03
N ASP A 516 15.21 16.21 16.21
CA ASP A 516 15.28 15.46 17.46
C ASP A 516 13.88 15.05 17.99
N ASP A 517 12.88 15.93 17.87
CA ASP A 517 11.51 15.66 18.33
C ASP A 517 10.79 14.60 17.50
N ILE A 518 11.07 14.51 16.19
CA ILE A 518 10.47 13.50 15.30
C ILE A 518 11.02 12.11 15.63
N LEU A 519 12.34 12.00 15.86
CA LEU A 519 12.99 10.74 16.25
C LEU A 519 12.45 10.19 17.59
N ARG A 520 12.12 11.07 18.56
CA ARG A 520 11.52 10.64 19.84
C ARG A 520 10.03 10.27 19.75
N ASN A 521 9.25 10.97 18.94
CA ASN A 521 7.79 10.77 18.89
C ASN A 521 7.34 9.66 17.93
N GLY A 522 8.12 9.35 16.88
CA GLY A 522 7.78 8.29 15.92
C GLY A 522 7.73 6.89 16.56
N GLY A 523 8.69 6.57 17.44
CA GLY A 523 8.80 5.24 18.06
C GLY A 523 7.76 4.93 19.14
N SER A 524 7.13 5.95 19.75
CA SER A 524 6.26 5.76 20.92
C SER A 524 4.79 5.47 20.55
N LYS A 525 4.24 6.18 19.56
CA LYS A 525 2.78 6.19 19.31
C LYS A 525 2.21 4.92 18.66
N VAL A 526 3.06 3.98 18.23
CA VAL A 526 2.63 2.67 17.71
C VAL A 526 2.31 1.68 18.85
N PHE A 527 2.78 1.93 20.08
CA PHE A 527 2.75 0.92 21.16
C PHE A 527 1.61 1.06 22.19
N GLU A 528 0.79 2.12 22.13
CA GLU A 528 -0.31 2.35 23.09
C GLU A 528 -1.72 1.99 22.57
N SER A 529 -1.93 1.92 21.25
CA SER A 529 -3.27 1.72 20.66
C SER A 529 -3.90 0.35 20.94
N SER A 530 -3.11 -0.63 21.39
CA SER A 530 -3.56 -2.01 21.70
C SER A 530 -3.91 -2.25 23.16
N LYS A 531 -3.82 -1.25 24.06
CA LYS A 531 -3.99 -1.43 25.52
C LYS A 531 -5.12 -0.61 26.17
N ARG A 532 -6.29 -0.46 25.52
CA ARG A 532 -7.48 0.12 26.20
C ARG A 532 -8.86 -0.34 25.71
N THR A 533 -9.19 -1.61 25.92
CA THR A 533 -10.58 -2.11 25.95
C THR A 533 -10.78 -3.12 27.08
N ARG A 534 -11.16 -2.60 28.25
CA ARG A 534 -11.87 -3.35 29.29
C ARG A 534 -13.01 -2.47 29.81
N TYR A 535 -14.16 -3.10 30.05
CA TYR A 535 -15.38 -2.49 30.59
C TYR A 535 -15.11 -1.67 31.85
N ASP A 536 -15.90 -0.61 32.07
CA ASP A 536 -16.88 -0.68 33.16
C ASP A 536 -18.13 0.21 32.92
N THR A 537 -19.00 0.26 33.94
CA THR A 537 -20.46 0.39 33.92
C THR A 537 -21.07 1.81 33.87
N HIS A 538 -22.37 1.82 33.56
CA HIS A 538 -23.38 2.89 33.66
C HIS A 538 -23.03 4.25 34.31
N THR A 539 -23.40 5.33 33.62
CA THR A 539 -24.25 6.38 34.22
C THR A 539 -25.03 7.14 33.13
N HIS A 540 -26.19 7.70 33.48
CA HIS A 540 -26.99 8.52 32.55
C HIS A 540 -26.54 9.99 32.55
N SER A 541 -26.40 10.58 31.36
CA SER A 541 -26.78 11.98 31.12
C SER A 541 -27.12 12.19 29.65
N ASN A 542 -28.18 12.95 29.38
CA ASN A 542 -28.52 13.39 28.02
C ASN A 542 -27.75 14.68 27.72
N LEU A 543 -27.11 14.77 26.56
CA LEU A 543 -26.79 16.07 25.96
C LEU A 543 -26.94 16.01 24.43
N SER A 544 -27.98 16.65 23.93
CA SER A 544 -28.22 16.81 22.50
C SER A 544 -27.42 17.99 21.95
N VAL A 545 -26.66 17.74 20.87
CA VAL A 545 -26.08 18.80 20.04
C VAL A 545 -26.52 18.55 18.60
N LYS A 546 -27.02 19.60 17.94
CA LYS A 546 -27.58 19.53 16.58
C LYS A 546 -26.47 19.41 15.54
N THR A 547 -26.72 18.63 14.50
CA THR A 547 -25.96 18.66 13.24
C THR A 547 -26.68 19.53 12.22
N ASP A 548 -26.28 20.80 12.12
CA ASP A 548 -26.80 21.68 11.06
C ASP A 548 -26.27 21.27 9.67
N GLY A 549 -27.16 21.25 8.68
CA GLY A 549 -26.88 20.71 7.35
C GLY A 549 -26.51 21.78 6.30
N SER A 550 -25.34 21.65 5.69
CA SER A 550 -24.90 22.52 4.56
C SER A 550 -24.26 21.76 3.39
N ASN A 551 -23.64 20.59 3.61
CA ASN A 551 -22.77 19.93 2.63
C ASN A 551 -23.47 19.28 1.40
N SER A 552 -24.79 19.22 1.34
CA SER A 552 -25.53 18.48 0.28
C SER A 552 -25.47 19.12 -1.11
N LYS A 553 -25.22 20.44 -1.23
CA LYS A 553 -25.13 21.12 -2.53
C LYS A 553 -23.76 20.97 -3.19
N ILE A 554 -22.67 20.92 -2.40
CA ILE A 554 -21.30 20.84 -2.91
C ILE A 554 -21.00 19.44 -3.47
N SER A 555 -21.49 18.37 -2.81
CA SER A 555 -21.32 16.99 -3.29
C SER A 555 -21.93 16.77 -4.68
N ASN A 556 -23.11 17.34 -4.96
CA ASN A 556 -23.76 17.24 -6.28
C ASN A 556 -22.98 17.93 -7.41
N ILE A 557 -22.22 18.99 -7.11
CA ILE A 557 -21.34 19.63 -8.10
C ILE A 557 -20.10 18.77 -8.33
N LYS A 558 -19.45 18.29 -7.26
CA LYS A 558 -18.29 17.38 -7.35
C LYS A 558 -18.63 16.12 -8.17
N ASN A 559 -19.79 15.51 -7.91
CA ASN A 559 -20.23 14.30 -8.60
C ASN A 559 -20.56 14.55 -10.09
N LYS A 560 -21.09 15.72 -10.45
CA LYS A 560 -21.28 16.12 -11.86
C LYS A 560 -19.96 16.33 -12.60
N ILE A 561 -18.96 16.92 -11.95
CA ILE A 561 -17.61 17.07 -12.53
C ILE A 561 -16.96 15.70 -12.72
N MET A 562 -17.07 14.79 -11.73
CA MET A 562 -16.60 13.41 -11.88
C MET A 562 -17.28 12.66 -13.04
N ALA A 563 -18.58 12.87 -13.29
CA ALA A 563 -19.27 12.24 -14.42
C ALA A 563 -18.68 12.65 -15.79
N TYR A 564 -18.26 13.92 -15.95
CA TYR A 564 -17.57 14.39 -17.16
C TYR A 564 -16.18 13.73 -17.35
N HIS A 565 -15.46 13.43 -16.27
CA HIS A 565 -14.13 12.81 -16.35
C HIS A 565 -14.14 11.33 -16.81
N TYR A 566 -15.29 10.66 -16.83
CA TYR A 566 -15.40 9.26 -17.30
C TYR A 566 -15.96 9.11 -18.72
N GLN A 567 -16.28 10.21 -19.41
CA GLN A 567 -16.84 10.15 -20.76
C GLN A 567 -15.70 10.00 -21.79
N SER A 568 -15.37 8.76 -22.14
CA SER A 568 -14.41 8.47 -23.21
C SER A 568 -14.95 8.96 -24.56
N SER A 569 -14.07 9.57 -25.36
CA SER A 569 -14.38 10.07 -26.70
C SER A 569 -14.48 8.93 -27.70
N SER A 570 -15.64 8.28 -27.73
CA SER A 570 -16.01 7.37 -28.83
C SER A 570 -16.13 8.16 -30.13
N VAL A 571 -15.14 8.05 -31.01
CA VAL A 571 -15.16 8.66 -32.35
C VAL A 571 -16.22 7.95 -33.20
N SER A 572 -17.40 8.54 -33.27
CA SER A 572 -18.50 8.11 -34.14
C SER A 572 -18.44 8.86 -35.47
N ASN A 573 -18.15 8.16 -36.56
CA ASN A 573 -18.31 8.69 -37.92
C ASN A 573 -19.81 8.99 -38.19
N PRO A 574 -20.15 10.17 -38.75
CA PRO A 574 -21.54 10.54 -38.98
C PRO A 574 -22.05 10.09 -40.37
N SER A 575 -22.82 9.00 -40.43
CA SER A 575 -23.76 8.74 -41.54
C SER A 575 -24.72 7.57 -41.30
N LEU A 576 -25.84 7.82 -40.61
CA LEU A 576 -27.21 7.72 -41.17
C LEU A 576 -28.26 7.86 -40.06
N GLU A 577 -29.43 8.39 -40.42
CA GLU A 577 -30.56 8.61 -39.53
C GLU A 577 -31.45 7.36 -39.40
N GLU A 578 -32.05 7.15 -38.23
CA GLU A 578 -33.51 7.13 -37.98
C GLU A 578 -33.82 6.53 -36.57
N GLY A 579 -35.07 6.59 -36.11
CA GLY A 579 -35.54 5.62 -35.09
C GLY A 579 -35.69 6.06 -33.63
N TYR A 580 -36.23 7.25 -33.37
CA TYR A 580 -37.15 7.56 -32.24
C TYR A 580 -37.57 6.41 -31.27
N ILE A 581 -37.32 6.55 -29.93
CA ILE A 581 -38.33 6.59 -28.83
C ILE A 581 -37.71 6.48 -27.40
N LYS A 582 -38.47 6.96 -26.40
CA LYS A 582 -38.13 7.04 -24.96
C LYS A 582 -38.57 5.81 -24.16
N SER A 583 -38.02 5.68 -22.93
CA SER A 583 -38.64 5.04 -21.75
C SER A 583 -38.65 3.48 -21.77
N SER A 584 -38.68 2.73 -20.64
CA SER A 584 -38.70 3.12 -19.21
C SER A 584 -38.01 2.07 -18.33
N LYS A 585 -37.70 2.46 -17.08
CA LYS A 585 -37.65 1.55 -15.91
C LYS A 585 -38.80 0.53 -15.90
N ILE A 586 -38.56 -0.73 -15.51
CA ILE A 586 -39.05 -1.33 -14.25
C ILE A 586 -38.60 -2.81 -14.10
N GLU A 587 -38.12 -3.09 -12.89
CA GLU A 587 -38.06 -4.32 -12.07
C GLU A 587 -37.95 -5.75 -12.65
N ASN A 588 -37.23 -6.57 -11.87
CA ASN A 588 -37.22 -8.03 -11.96
C ASN A 588 -38.62 -8.64 -11.76
N SER A 589 -38.89 -9.77 -12.41
CA SER A 589 -39.75 -10.79 -11.82
C SER A 589 -39.16 -12.19 -12.02
N ILE A 590 -39.44 -13.08 -11.08
CA ILE A 590 -38.98 -14.47 -11.02
C ILE A 590 -40.09 -15.35 -11.61
N ILE A 591 -39.78 -16.42 -12.36
CA ILE A 591 -40.46 -17.74 -12.23
C ILE A 591 -39.84 -18.84 -13.14
N SER A 592 -39.82 -20.05 -12.58
CA SER A 592 -39.67 -21.41 -13.15
C SER A 592 -38.69 -21.69 -14.30
N GLU A 593 -37.81 -22.65 -14.00
CA GLU A 593 -37.54 -23.86 -14.80
C GLU A 593 -38.40 -24.10 -16.05
N ASN A 594 -37.75 -24.58 -17.11
CA ASN A 594 -38.26 -25.78 -17.77
C ASN A 594 -37.11 -26.71 -18.20
N LYS A 595 -37.42 -27.99 -18.35
CA LYS A 595 -36.45 -29.10 -18.38
C LYS A 595 -36.56 -29.92 -19.66
N LEU A 596 -35.55 -30.78 -19.88
CA LEU A 596 -35.56 -31.99 -20.71
C LEU A 596 -35.44 -31.87 -22.25
N ASN A 597 -34.79 -32.92 -22.78
CA ASN A 597 -34.69 -33.40 -24.16
C ASN A 597 -33.77 -32.63 -25.14
N GLY A 598 -32.98 -33.30 -25.99
CA GLY A 598 -32.74 -34.75 -26.03
C GLY A 598 -31.86 -35.26 -27.19
N MET A 599 -30.99 -36.22 -26.85
CA MET A 599 -30.21 -37.17 -27.67
C MET A 599 -30.49 -37.32 -29.18
N SER A 600 -29.46 -37.07 -30.01
CA SER A 600 -28.83 -38.00 -31.00
C SER A 600 -27.82 -37.18 -31.84
N GLU A 601 -26.56 -37.54 -32.11
CA GLU A 601 -25.86 -38.82 -32.37
C GLU A 601 -26.03 -39.36 -33.80
N ASN A 602 -24.91 -39.78 -34.40
CA ASN A 602 -24.69 -40.39 -35.74
C ASN A 602 -24.71 -39.43 -36.97
N ALA A 603 -23.99 -39.72 -38.08
CA ALA A 603 -22.73 -40.47 -38.31
C ALA A 603 -22.30 -40.35 -39.80
N LEU A 604 -20.98 -40.36 -40.09
CA LEU A 604 -20.34 -40.75 -41.38
C LEU A 604 -20.65 -39.89 -42.64
N ASP A 605 -19.88 -39.85 -43.74
CA ASP A 605 -18.44 -40.13 -44.03
C ASP A 605 -17.93 -38.96 -44.95
N THR A 606 -17.14 -38.97 -46.05
CA THR A 606 -16.44 -39.98 -46.88
C THR A 606 -15.24 -39.34 -47.63
N LYS A 607 -14.01 -39.87 -47.44
CA LYS A 607 -12.83 -39.78 -48.37
C LYS A 607 -12.24 -38.35 -48.61
N SER A 608 -10.93 -38.16 -48.83
CA SER A 608 -10.04 -38.93 -49.71
C SER A 608 -8.54 -38.94 -49.34
N THR A 609 -7.98 -40.16 -49.20
CA THR A 609 -6.67 -40.65 -49.69
C THR A 609 -5.39 -39.77 -49.70
N ASN A 610 -4.36 -40.30 -49.01
CA ASN A 610 -2.95 -40.43 -49.45
C ASN A 610 -2.05 -39.16 -49.49
N SER A 611 -0.72 -39.23 -49.24
CA SER A 611 0.20 -40.37 -49.04
C SER A 611 1.41 -40.03 -48.14
N ASN A 612 1.96 -41.04 -47.43
CA ASN A 612 3.41 -41.28 -47.19
C ASN A 612 4.28 -40.20 -46.47
N ASN A 613 5.30 -40.51 -45.65
CA ASN A 613 5.74 -41.77 -45.01
C ASN A 613 6.79 -41.46 -43.92
N PHE A 614 6.77 -42.19 -42.79
CA PHE A 614 7.93 -42.66 -41.99
C PHE A 614 8.93 -41.60 -41.40
N LYS A 615 9.57 -41.77 -40.24
CA LYS A 615 9.58 -42.88 -39.26
C LYS A 615 9.87 -42.38 -37.84
N SER A 616 9.58 -43.21 -36.85
CA SER A 616 9.94 -43.09 -35.44
C SER A 616 11.45 -43.16 -35.17
N TYR A 617 11.90 -42.68 -33.99
CA TYR A 617 12.31 -43.60 -32.91
C TYR A 617 12.38 -42.92 -31.53
N ASN A 618 12.25 -43.73 -30.48
CA ASN A 618 12.26 -43.32 -29.07
C ASN A 618 13.66 -42.96 -28.58
N LYS A 619 13.74 -42.05 -27.59
CA LYS A 619 14.44 -42.36 -26.34
C LYS A 619 13.82 -41.62 -25.16
#